data_AF-A0A199W8F8-F1
#
_entry.id   AF-A0A199W8F8-F1
#
_cell.length_a   1.000
_cell.length_b   1.000
_cell.length_c   1.000
_cell.angle_alpha   90.00
_cell.angle_beta   90.00
_cell.angle_gamma   90.00
#
_symmetry.space_group_name_H-M   'P 1'
#
loop_
_entity.id
_entity.type
_entity.pdbx_description
1 polymer ?
#
loop_
_entity_poly.entity_id
_entity_poly.type
_entity_poly.pdbx_seq_one_letter_code
_entity_poly.pdbx_strand_id
1 'polypeptide(L)'
;MWKTRAKQRWLKEGDGNTKFFHAVANGRKRVNSIEVIEDNGRYISREEQKRSYFLNKFKQLFCRQDMRSWHHGDWSELYKTSRVSNPELLTAPFSMEEVKTATY
;
A
#
# COMPACT_ATOMS: atom_id res chain seq x y z
N MET A 1 26.49 -5.28 -14.41
CA MET A 1 25.51 -4.31 -14.97
C MET A 1 24.59 -5.06 -15.95
N TRP A 2 23.47 -5.73 -15.65
CA TRP A 2 22.32 -5.59 -14.73
C TRP A 2 21.50 -4.31 -14.87
N LYS A 3 22.01 -3.31 -15.62
CA LYS A 3 21.53 -1.93 -15.61
C LYS A 3 20.08 -1.77 -16.06
N THR A 4 19.44 -2.81 -16.61
CA THR A 4 17.98 -2.92 -16.62
C THR A 4 17.43 -4.35 -16.55
N ARG A 5 17.45 -4.92 -15.35
CA ARG A 5 16.48 -5.96 -14.97
C ARG A 5 15.05 -5.43 -14.74
N ALA A 6 14.74 -4.14 -14.93
CA ALA A 6 13.48 -3.58 -14.40
C ALA A 6 12.69 -2.58 -15.26
N LYS A 7 13.28 -1.62 -15.99
CA LYS A 7 12.47 -0.48 -16.54
C LYS A 7 12.96 0.20 -17.84
N GLN A 8 13.96 -0.30 -18.59
CA GLN A 8 14.45 0.43 -19.80
C GLN A 8 13.49 0.30 -20.99
N ARG A 9 12.89 -0.87 -21.22
CA ARG A 9 11.86 -1.00 -22.26
C ARG A 9 10.59 -0.26 -21.87
N TRP A 10 10.25 -0.21 -20.58
CA TRP A 10 9.16 0.65 -20.11
C TRP A 10 9.46 2.13 -20.43
N LEU A 11 10.67 2.63 -20.14
CA LEU A 11 11.00 4.04 -20.43
C LEU A 11 11.01 4.35 -21.94
N LYS A 12 11.40 3.39 -22.79
CA LYS A 12 11.52 3.57 -24.26
C LYS A 12 10.22 3.30 -25.03
N GLU A 13 9.39 2.38 -24.54
CA GLU A 13 8.09 2.01 -25.12
C GLU A 13 6.92 2.64 -24.33
N GLY A 14 7.21 3.50 -23.35
CA GLY A 14 6.25 4.13 -22.44
C GLY A 14 5.24 5.02 -23.16
N ASP A 15 4.00 4.92 -22.72
CA ASP A 15 2.74 5.51 -23.23
C ASP A 15 2.24 5.00 -24.60
N GLY A 16 3.07 4.26 -25.34
CA GLY A 16 2.58 3.46 -26.44
C GLY A 16 1.80 2.28 -25.88
N ASN A 17 0.50 2.21 -26.13
CA ASN A 17 -0.36 1.07 -25.80
C ASN A 17 0.00 -0.17 -26.64
N THR A 18 1.27 -0.62 -26.58
CA THR A 18 1.86 -1.58 -27.50
C THR A 18 1.33 -2.99 -27.22
N LYS A 19 1.34 -3.83 -28.27
CA LYS A 19 0.93 -5.25 -28.18
C LYS A 19 1.69 -6.00 -27.08
N PHE A 20 2.94 -5.61 -26.78
CA PHE A 20 3.75 -6.20 -25.71
C PHE A 20 3.13 -5.98 -24.33
N PHE A 21 2.74 -4.74 -23.99
CA PHE A 21 2.12 -4.44 -22.69
C PHE A 21 0.76 -5.10 -22.53
N HIS A 22 -0.05 -5.13 -23.60
CA HIS A 22 -1.32 -5.88 -23.60
C HIS A 22 -1.10 -7.37 -23.38
N ALA A 23 -0.12 -7.98 -24.05
CA ALA A 23 0.18 -9.40 -23.87
C ALA A 23 0.63 -9.72 -22.44
N VAL A 24 1.48 -8.88 -21.85
CA VAL A 24 1.93 -9.03 -20.45
C VAL A 24 0.76 -8.85 -19.46
N ALA A 25 -0.07 -7.83 -19.64
CA ALA A 25 -1.25 -7.59 -18.81
C ALA A 25 -2.28 -8.72 -18.93
N ASN A 26 -2.57 -9.18 -20.14
CA ASN A 26 -3.46 -10.31 -20.39
C ASN A 26 -2.90 -11.63 -19.84
N GLY A 27 -1.59 -11.84 -19.93
CA GLY A 27 -0.91 -12.97 -19.31
C GLY A 27 -1.11 -12.99 -17.80
N ARG A 28 -0.87 -11.85 -17.14
CA ARG A 28 -1.13 -11.70 -15.69
C ARG A 28 -2.60 -11.88 -15.35
N LYS A 29 -3.52 -11.29 -16.13
CA LYS A 29 -4.96 -11.43 -15.95
C LYS A 29 -5.39 -12.89 -16.03
N ARG A 30 -4.88 -13.65 -17.00
CA ARG A 30 -5.20 -15.08 -17.16
C ARG A 30 -4.71 -15.91 -15.96
N VAL A 31 -3.47 -15.67 -15.50
CA VAL A 31 -2.92 -16.39 -14.34
C VAL A 31 -3.64 -16.04 -13.03
N ASN A 32 -4.06 -14.79 -12.87
CA ASN A 32 -4.70 -14.31 -11.65
C ASN A 32 -6.24 -14.42 -11.67
N SER A 33 -6.82 -14.92 -12.76
CA SER A 33 -8.28 -15.05 -12.89
C SER A 33 -8.77 -16.22 -12.05
N ILE A 34 -9.68 -15.93 -11.13
CA ILE A 34 -10.33 -16.96 -10.32
C ILE A 34 -11.53 -17.50 -11.11
N GLU A 35 -11.40 -18.69 -11.70
CA GLU A 35 -12.46 -19.27 -12.54
C GLU A 35 -13.62 -19.84 -11.73
N VAL A 36 -13.34 -20.50 -10.61
CA VAL A 36 -14.33 -21.09 -9.71
C VAL A 36 -13.85 -20.94 -8.28
N ILE A 37 -14.77 -20.65 -7.37
CA ILE A 37 -14.55 -20.76 -5.93
C ILE A 37 -15.27 -22.00 -5.45
N GLU A 38 -14.58 -22.85 -4.70
CA GLU A 38 -15.17 -23.99 -4.00
C GLU A 38 -15.24 -23.69 -2.50
N ASP A 39 -16.41 -23.93 -1.90
CA ASP A 39 -16.61 -23.85 -0.45
C ASP A 39 -17.55 -24.97 -0.01
N ASN A 40 -17.03 -25.94 0.75
CA ASN A 40 -17.79 -27.07 1.29
C ASN A 40 -18.64 -27.81 0.23
N GLY A 41 -18.08 -28.09 -0.95
CA GLY A 41 -18.77 -28.76 -2.05
C GLY A 41 -19.70 -27.87 -2.88
N ARG A 42 -19.81 -26.57 -2.56
CA ARG A 42 -20.50 -25.58 -3.39
C ARG A 42 -19.52 -24.90 -4.32
N TYR A 43 -19.85 -24.90 -5.62
CA TYR A 43 -19.06 -24.21 -6.65
C TYR A 43 -19.71 -22.87 -7.05
N ILE A 44 -18.90 -21.82 -7.11
CA ILE A 44 -19.31 -20.46 -7.48
C ILE A 44 -18.48 -20.01 -8.68
N SER A 45 -19.12 -19.95 -9.86
CA SER A 45 -18.47 -19.55 -11.12
C SER A 45 -18.87 -18.14 -11.59
N ARG A 46 -20.05 -17.65 -11.20
CA ARG A 46 -20.54 -16.31 -11.60
C ARG A 46 -19.76 -15.20 -10.90
N GLU A 47 -19.31 -14.21 -11.67
CA GLU A 47 -18.46 -13.11 -11.18
C GLU A 47 -19.10 -12.30 -10.03
N GLU A 48 -20.37 -11.94 -10.15
CA GLU A 48 -21.11 -11.21 -9.11
C GLU A 48 -21.19 -12.01 -7.79
N GLN A 49 -21.34 -13.33 -7.91
CA GLN A 49 -21.40 -14.23 -6.75
C GLN A 49 -20.03 -14.38 -6.11
N LYS A 50 -18.95 -14.46 -6.90
CA LYS A 50 -17.57 -14.48 -6.39
C LYS A 50 -17.26 -13.22 -5.59
N ARG A 51 -17.60 -12.04 -6.12
CA ARG A 51 -17.40 -10.76 -5.43
C ARG A 51 -18.13 -10.71 -4.09
N SER A 52 -19.41 -11.06 -4.11
CA SER A 52 -20.25 -11.10 -2.90
C SER A 52 -19.73 -12.12 -1.88
N TYR A 53 -19.28 -13.28 -2.35
CA TYR A 53 -18.70 -14.33 -1.52
C TYR A 53 -17.44 -13.86 -0.80
N PHE A 54 -16.47 -13.29 -1.53
CA PHE A 54 -15.24 -12.77 -0.92
C PHE A 54 -15.54 -11.66 0.08
N LEU A 55 -16.40 -10.70 -0.28
CA LEU A 55 -16.77 -9.62 0.61
C LEU A 55 -17.33 -10.15 1.93
N ASN A 56 -18.26 -11.10 1.87
CA ASN A 56 -18.89 -11.67 3.05
C ASN A 56 -17.90 -12.49 3.89
N LYS A 57 -17.05 -13.30 3.25
CA LYS A 57 -16.02 -14.08 3.97
C LYS A 57 -15.01 -13.17 4.66
N PHE A 58 -14.53 -12.13 3.99
CA PHE A 58 -13.62 -11.17 4.62
C PHE A 58 -14.28 -10.40 5.77
N LYS A 59 -15.53 -9.96 5.61
CA LYS A 59 -16.29 -9.37 6.71
C LYS A 59 -16.40 -10.34 7.90
N GLN A 60 -16.68 -11.62 7.65
CA GLN A 60 -16.74 -12.61 8.72
C GLN A 60 -15.39 -12.86 9.39
N LEU A 61 -14.29 -12.84 8.64
CA LEU A 61 -12.94 -13.06 9.18
C LEU A 61 -12.43 -11.86 9.97
N PHE A 62 -12.64 -10.64 9.47
CA PHE A 62 -12.04 -9.43 10.02
C PHE A 62 -12.98 -8.58 10.87
N CYS A 63 -14.31 -8.72 10.71
CA CYS A 63 -15.30 -8.03 11.54
C CYS A 63 -15.88 -8.95 12.62
N ARG A 64 -15.36 -10.18 12.80
CA ARG A 64 -15.73 -11.00 13.96
C ARG A 64 -15.30 -10.26 15.22
N GLN A 65 -16.27 -10.13 16.11
CA GLN A 65 -16.33 -9.26 17.27
C GLN A 65 -15.40 -9.69 18.42
N ASP A 66 -14.12 -9.90 18.13
CA ASP A 66 -13.04 -9.94 19.11
C ASP A 66 -11.91 -8.97 18.70
N MET A 67 -12.26 -7.86 18.02
CA MET A 67 -11.51 -6.62 18.17
C MET A 67 -11.75 -6.05 19.58
N ARG A 68 -11.51 -6.86 20.62
CA ARG A 68 -11.21 -6.33 21.95
C ARG A 68 -9.91 -5.59 21.77
N SER A 69 -10.06 -4.28 21.55
CA SER A 69 -8.99 -3.31 21.41
C SER A 69 -7.81 -3.86 20.62
N TRP A 70 -7.79 -3.57 19.31
CA TRP A 70 -6.50 -3.36 18.67
C TRP A 70 -5.84 -2.22 19.45
N HIS A 71 -5.14 -2.57 20.52
CA HIS A 71 -4.28 -1.68 21.24
C HIS A 71 -3.20 -1.36 20.23
N HIS A 72 -3.43 -0.31 19.43
CA HIS A 72 -2.32 0.53 19.02
C HIS A 72 -1.53 0.72 20.31
N GLY A 73 -0.34 0.10 20.38
CA GLY A 73 0.44 0.02 21.60
C GLY A 73 0.49 1.40 22.26
N ASP A 74 0.52 1.46 23.59
CA ASP A 74 0.40 2.73 24.30
C ASP A 74 1.48 3.75 23.85
N TRP A 75 1.11 4.60 22.89
CA TRP A 75 2.00 5.60 22.30
C TRP A 75 2.14 6.81 23.21
N SER A 76 1.48 6.82 24.38
CA SER A 76 1.62 7.87 25.38
C SER A 76 3.09 8.10 25.76
N GLU A 77 3.95 7.08 25.62
CA GLU A 77 5.39 7.20 25.87
C GLU A 77 6.16 7.97 24.79
N LEU A 78 5.70 8.01 23.54
CA LEU A 78 6.33 8.79 22.47
C LEU A 78 6.25 10.30 22.75
N TYR A 79 5.22 10.74 23.47
CA TYR A 79 4.97 12.14 23.77
C TYR A 79 5.50 12.57 25.15
N LYS A 80 6.03 11.65 25.97
CA LYS A 80 6.63 12.00 27.27
C LYS A 80 7.88 12.88 27.11
N THR A 81 8.58 12.79 25.98
CA THR A 81 9.84 13.52 25.72
C THR A 81 9.66 14.87 24.99
N SER A 82 8.45 15.20 24.49
CA SER A 82 8.25 16.43 23.72
C SER A 82 7.52 17.53 24.50
N ARG A 83 7.93 17.81 25.74
CA ARG A 83 7.84 19.21 26.19
C ARG A 83 9.03 19.91 25.56
N VAL A 84 8.83 20.42 24.35
CA VAL A 84 9.79 21.30 23.68
C VAL A 84 10.12 22.39 24.69
N SER A 85 11.34 22.40 25.21
CA SER A 85 11.72 23.28 26.33
C SER A 85 11.54 24.76 25.99
N ASN A 86 11.53 25.08 24.69
CA ASN A 86 11.26 26.42 24.20
C ASN A 86 10.48 26.37 22.87
N PRO A 87 9.13 26.31 22.92
CA PRO A 87 8.30 26.16 21.72
C PRO A 87 8.44 27.34 20.75
N GLU A 88 8.86 28.50 21.24
CA GLU A 88 9.04 29.71 20.43
C GLU A 88 10.20 29.59 19.44
N LEU A 89 11.17 28.70 19.69
CA LEU A 89 12.25 28.39 18.73
C LEU A 89 11.73 27.75 17.44
N LEU A 90 10.58 27.06 17.49
CA LEU A 90 9.99 26.42 16.31
C LEU A 90 9.30 27.43 15.37
N THR A 91 9.00 28.63 15.88
CA THR A 91 8.35 29.72 15.15
C THR A 91 9.25 30.93 14.91
N ALA A 92 10.46 30.93 15.49
CA ALA A 92 11.41 32.02 15.34
C ALA A 92 11.98 32.07 13.90
N PRO A 93 12.29 33.27 13.39
CA PRO A 93 13.00 33.40 12.12
C PRO A 93 14.42 32.82 12.22
N PHE A 94 14.88 32.16 11.15
CA PHE A 94 16.21 31.56 11.08
C PHE A 94 17.33 32.61 11.24
N SER A 95 18.38 32.23 11.98
CA SER A 95 19.61 33.02 12.07
C SER A 95 20.52 32.82 10.85
N MET A 96 21.36 33.81 10.56
CA MET A 96 22.32 33.73 9.46
C MET A 96 23.36 32.61 9.69
N GLU A 97 23.68 32.33 10.95
CA GLU A 97 24.57 31.26 11.39
C GLU A 97 24.00 29.87 11.10
N GLU A 98 22.71 29.63 11.35
CA GLU A 98 22.03 28.37 11.00
C GLU A 98 22.03 28.13 9.49
N VAL A 99 21.75 29.18 8.71
CA VAL A 99 21.75 29.10 7.24
C VAL A 99 23.14 28.73 6.73
N LYS A 100 24.20 29.33 7.28
CA LYS A 100 25.59 28.99 6.92
C LYS A 100 25.94 27.54 7.28
N THR A 101 25.51 27.07 8.45
CA THR A 101 25.78 25.70 8.91
C THR A 101 25.05 24.64 8.07
N ALA A 102 23.86 24.94 7.58
CA ALA A 102 23.08 24.00 6.76
C ALA A 102 23.53 23.95 5.28
N THR A 103 24.28 24.95 4.82
CA THR A 103 24.68 25.09 3.40
C THR A 103 26.12 24.73 3.10
N TYR A 104 26.98 24.64 4.14
CA TYR A 104 28.38 24.21 4.03
C TYR A 104 28.58 22.77 4.51
#